data_AF-A0A7S2B283-F1
#
_entry.id   AF-A0A7S2B283-F1
#
_cell.length_a   1.000
_cell.length_b   1.000
_cell.length_c   1.000
_cell.angle_alpha   90.00
_cell.angle_beta   90.00
_cell.angle_gamma   90.00
#
_symmetry.space_group_name_H-M   'P 1'
#
loop_
_entity.id
_entity.type
_entity.pdbx_description
1 polymer ?
#
loop_
_entity_poly.entity_id
_entity_poly.type
_entity_poly.pdbx_seq_one_letter_code
_entity_poly.pdbx_strand_id
1 'polypeptide(L)'
;VRGSIIGGSALVDIDVIRNPYPNQVVASGQVEFLEFSIVELKERMKEDKSVEAAVFSTLYLDLVEGLKRKKATQGSTQRLGTIDRDLKDQSMHEFGILIKAVLSDEMVHPSERRMVREFMASNDITQDDLHTLLVDNGWTKAEWDTGAKLSANAIQDKIRNIPSMLRAANIRSRITDDGPGSQGVSRK
;
A
#
# COMPACT_ATOMS: atom_id res chain seq x y z
N VAL A 1 -18.59 3.74 -21.97
CA VAL A 1 -17.39 3.27 -21.23
C VAL A 1 -17.66 1.84 -20.79
N ARG A 2 -16.89 0.86 -21.26
CA ARG A 2 -17.04 -0.54 -20.83
C ARG A 2 -15.93 -0.83 -19.83
N GLY A 3 -16.28 -1.40 -18.66
CA GLY A 3 -15.31 -1.80 -17.64
C GLY A 3 -14.79 -0.69 -16.71
N SER A 4 -15.50 0.43 -16.57
CA SER A 4 -15.16 1.44 -15.56
C SER A 4 -15.99 1.29 -14.29
N ILE A 5 -15.40 1.71 -13.17
CA ILE A 5 -16.03 1.69 -11.85
C ILE A 5 -16.42 3.11 -11.46
N ILE A 6 -17.59 3.27 -10.86
CA ILE A 6 -18.06 4.53 -10.30
C ILE A 6 -18.21 4.35 -8.78
N GLY A 7 -17.80 5.36 -8.02
CA GLY A 7 -17.90 5.33 -6.55
C GLY A 7 -16.84 4.45 -5.86
N GLY A 8 -15.83 3.97 -6.58
CA GLY A 8 -14.78 3.12 -6.04
C GLY A 8 -13.98 3.71 -4.87
N SER A 9 -13.93 5.05 -4.75
CA SER A 9 -13.32 5.74 -3.62
C SER A 9 -13.96 5.39 -2.27
N ALA A 10 -15.25 5.06 -2.24
CA ALA A 10 -15.96 4.65 -1.04
C ALA A 10 -15.47 3.29 -0.47
N LEU A 11 -14.80 2.48 -1.30
CA LEU A 11 -14.22 1.21 -0.86
C LEU A 11 -12.92 1.43 -0.05
N VAL A 12 -12.19 2.49 -0.34
CA VAL A 12 -10.87 2.78 0.23
C VAL A 12 -10.88 3.89 1.29
N ASP A 13 -11.89 4.76 1.25
CA ASP A 13 -12.10 5.85 2.20
C ASP A 13 -13.51 5.79 2.82
N ILE A 14 -13.57 5.66 4.14
CA ILE A 14 -14.82 5.59 4.90
C ILE A 14 -15.51 6.95 5.03
N ASP A 15 -14.75 8.05 4.95
CA ASP A 15 -15.29 9.40 5.09
C ASP A 15 -16.02 9.84 3.81
N VAL A 16 -15.63 9.27 2.66
CA VAL A 16 -16.36 9.42 1.40
C VAL A 16 -17.75 8.79 1.46
N ILE A 17 -17.93 7.69 2.21
CA ILE A 17 -19.25 7.05 2.37
C ILE A 17 -20.24 7.97 3.09
N ARG A 18 -19.75 8.81 4.00
CA ARG A 18 -20.58 9.67 4.86
C ARG A 18 -21.15 10.87 4.12
N ASN A 19 -20.61 11.18 2.94
CA ASN A 19 -21.00 12.34 2.16
C ASN A 19 -21.70 11.88 0.86
N PRO A 20 -22.71 12.62 0.38
CA PRO A 20 -23.28 12.37 -0.95
C PRO A 20 -22.19 12.41 -2.02
N TYR A 21 -22.29 11.53 -3.02
CA TYR A 21 -21.35 11.53 -4.14
C TYR A 21 -21.39 12.91 -4.84
N PRO A 22 -20.24 13.58 -5.04
CA PRO A 22 -20.22 14.99 -5.42
C PRO A 22 -20.60 15.23 -6.88
N ASN A 23 -20.56 14.18 -7.71
CA ASN A 23 -20.80 14.28 -9.15
C ASN A 23 -22.14 13.62 -9.50
N GLN A 24 -22.89 14.23 -10.41
CA GLN A 24 -24.03 13.58 -11.04
C GLN A 24 -23.55 12.70 -12.20
N VAL A 25 -23.91 11.42 -12.18
CA VAL A 25 -23.62 10.49 -13.27
C VAL A 25 -24.90 10.27 -14.07
N VAL A 26 -24.84 10.56 -15.36
CA VAL A 26 -25.97 10.42 -16.28
C VAL A 26 -25.57 9.51 -17.43
N ALA A 27 -26.39 8.50 -17.71
CA ALA A 27 -26.21 7.65 -18.87
C ALA A 27 -26.60 8.43 -20.14
N SER A 28 -25.70 8.51 -21.12
CA SER A 28 -25.97 9.18 -22.40
C SER A 28 -26.79 8.31 -23.39
N GLY A 29 -27.19 7.12 -22.97
CA GLY A 29 -27.89 6.12 -23.77
C GLY A 29 -28.24 4.88 -22.95
N GLN A 30 -28.61 3.79 -23.61
CA GLN A 30 -28.87 2.51 -22.92
C GLN A 30 -27.55 1.95 -22.36
N VAL A 31 -27.53 1.68 -21.05
CA VAL A 31 -26.37 1.17 -20.32
C VAL A 31 -26.80 -0.01 -19.46
N GLU A 32 -25.97 -1.04 -19.44
CA GLU A 32 -26.03 -2.11 -18.45
C GLU A 32 -24.96 -1.84 -17.39
N PHE A 33 -25.33 -1.98 -16.12
CA PHE A 33 -24.42 -1.80 -15.01
C PHE A 33 -24.63 -2.90 -13.97
N LEU A 34 -23.55 -3.17 -13.22
CA LEU A 34 -23.60 -4.00 -12.02
C LEU A 34 -23.47 -3.07 -10.82
N GLU A 35 -24.34 -3.27 -9.85
CA GLU A 35 -24.34 -2.54 -8.59
C GLU A 35 -23.91 -3.47 -7.46
N PHE A 36 -23.06 -2.96 -6.57
CA PHE A 36 -22.60 -3.68 -5.39
C PHE A 36 -22.89 -2.85 -4.16
N SER A 37 -23.47 -3.47 -3.14
CA SER A 37 -23.49 -2.90 -1.79
C SER A 37 -22.06 -2.77 -1.27
N ILE A 38 -21.69 -1.58 -0.78
CA ILE A 38 -20.36 -1.33 -0.22
C ILE A 38 -20.08 -2.28 0.96
N VAL A 39 -21.10 -2.53 1.79
CA VAL A 39 -20.96 -3.38 2.98
C VAL A 39 -20.67 -4.81 2.56
N GLU A 40 -21.49 -5.37 1.68
CA GLU A 40 -21.35 -6.75 1.20
C GLU A 40 -20.03 -6.95 0.44
N LEU A 41 -19.67 -5.99 -0.44
CA LEU A 41 -18.42 -6.07 -1.17
C LEU A 41 -17.21 -6.04 -0.24
N LYS A 42 -17.22 -5.19 0.81
CA LYS A 42 -16.16 -5.18 1.82
C LYS A 42 -16.08 -6.47 2.62
N GLU A 43 -17.22 -7.05 2.98
CA GLU A 43 -17.26 -8.36 3.63
C GLU A 43 -16.64 -9.43 2.74
N ARG A 44 -17.00 -9.46 1.45
CA ARG A 44 -16.41 -10.39 0.48
C ARG A 44 -14.90 -10.19 0.27
N MET A 45 -14.44 -8.95 0.20
CA MET A 45 -13.00 -8.63 0.13
C MET A 45 -12.27 -9.10 1.39
N LYS A 46 -12.91 -9.02 2.56
CA LYS A 46 -12.34 -9.51 3.82
C LYS A 46 -12.28 -11.03 3.87
N GLU A 47 -13.31 -11.70 3.37
CA GLU A 47 -13.40 -13.17 3.28
C GLU A 47 -12.39 -13.75 2.27
N ASP A 48 -12.19 -13.06 1.14
CA ASP A 48 -11.35 -13.53 0.03
C ASP A 48 -10.40 -12.44 -0.47
N LYS A 49 -9.11 -12.64 -0.19
CA LYS A 49 -8.03 -11.73 -0.60
C LYS A 49 -7.84 -11.64 -2.11
N SER A 50 -8.23 -12.67 -2.86
CA SER A 50 -8.19 -12.61 -4.32
C SER A 50 -9.22 -11.63 -4.89
N VAL A 51 -10.40 -11.55 -4.27
CA VAL A 51 -11.44 -10.58 -4.61
C VAL A 51 -10.98 -9.18 -4.25
N GLU A 52 -10.41 -8.99 -3.07
CA GLU A 52 -9.83 -7.71 -2.65
C GLU A 52 -8.77 -7.21 -3.64
N ALA A 53 -7.81 -8.06 -3.99
CA ALA A 53 -6.77 -7.74 -4.96
C ALA A 53 -7.35 -7.40 -6.34
N ALA A 54 -8.33 -8.16 -6.83
CA ALA A 54 -8.97 -7.89 -8.12
C ALA A 54 -9.72 -6.54 -8.14
N VAL A 55 -10.45 -6.23 -7.07
CA VAL A 55 -11.16 -4.94 -6.92
C VAL A 55 -10.16 -3.80 -6.89
N PHE A 56 -9.13 -3.89 -6.03
CA PHE A 56 -8.10 -2.85 -5.95
C PHE A 56 -7.31 -2.69 -7.25
N SER A 57 -6.97 -3.78 -7.94
CA SER A 57 -6.32 -3.73 -9.25
C SER A 57 -7.19 -3.01 -10.28
N THR A 58 -8.51 -3.19 -10.24
CA THR A 58 -9.42 -2.51 -11.19
C THR A 58 -9.53 -1.02 -10.87
N LEU A 59 -9.67 -0.66 -9.59
CA LEU A 59 -9.66 0.73 -9.13
C LEU A 59 -8.35 1.43 -9.46
N TYR A 60 -7.24 0.70 -9.33
CA TYR A 60 -5.90 1.15 -9.67
C TYR A 60 -5.77 1.50 -11.15
N LEU A 61 -6.24 0.64 -12.06
CA LEU A 61 -6.20 0.92 -13.49
C LEU A 61 -6.99 2.18 -13.84
N ASP A 62 -8.19 2.33 -13.26
CA ASP A 62 -9.04 3.49 -13.53
C ASP A 62 -8.43 4.79 -12.98
N LEU A 63 -7.79 4.75 -11.80
CA LEU A 63 -7.05 5.88 -11.24
C LEU A 63 -5.88 6.30 -12.14
N VAL A 64 -5.05 5.33 -12.56
CA VAL A 64 -3.88 5.59 -13.42
C VAL A 64 -4.31 6.15 -14.77
N GLU A 65 -5.37 5.62 -15.38
CA GLU A 65 -5.93 6.17 -16.61
C GLU A 65 -6.51 7.57 -16.40
N GLY A 66 -7.23 7.80 -15.30
CA GLY A 66 -7.76 9.11 -14.93
C GLY A 66 -6.66 10.18 -14.82
N LEU A 67 -5.54 9.84 -14.21
CA LEU A 67 -4.38 10.72 -14.06
C LEU A 67 -3.70 11.04 -15.40
N LYS A 68 -3.52 10.03 -16.26
CA LYS A 68 -2.99 10.23 -17.62
C LYS A 68 -3.90 11.17 -18.43
N ARG A 69 -5.22 11.00 -18.31
CA ARG A 69 -6.22 11.88 -18.94
C ARG A 69 -6.14 13.31 -18.40
N LYS A 70 -6.09 13.51 -17.08
CA LYS A 70 -5.95 14.85 -16.47
C LYS A 70 -4.69 15.59 -16.95
N LYS A 71 -3.54 14.90 -17.01
CA LYS A 71 -2.28 15.49 -17.52
C LYS A 71 -2.36 15.93 -18.98
N ALA A 72 -3.06 15.18 -19.82
CA ALA A 72 -3.27 15.56 -21.22
C ALA A 72 -4.11 16.84 -21.36
N THR A 73 -5.03 17.08 -20.42
CA THR A 73 -5.98 18.20 -20.48
C THR A 73 -5.54 19.45 -19.69
N GLN A 74 -4.73 19.30 -18.64
CA GLN A 74 -4.37 20.40 -17.72
C GLN A 74 -3.14 21.24 -18.12
N GLY A 75 -2.60 21.08 -19.32
CA GLY A 75 -1.42 21.82 -19.79
C GLY A 75 -1.56 23.35 -19.96
N SER A 76 -2.63 24.02 -19.49
CA SER A 76 -2.90 25.42 -19.91
C SER A 76 -3.27 26.46 -18.84
N THR A 77 -3.45 26.16 -17.55
CA THR A 77 -3.93 27.22 -16.63
C THR A 77 -3.53 27.05 -15.16
N GLN A 78 -2.33 27.51 -14.79
CA GLN A 78 -1.93 27.67 -13.38
C GLN A 78 -2.22 29.10 -12.90
N ARG A 79 -3.00 29.24 -11.82
CA ARG A 79 -3.13 30.47 -11.02
C ARG A 79 -2.67 30.18 -9.58
N LEU A 80 -1.75 31.03 -9.11
CA LEU A 80 -0.90 30.90 -7.92
C LEU A 80 -1.68 30.93 -6.59
N GLY A 81 -1.33 30.01 -5.67
CA GLY A 81 -1.28 30.28 -4.24
C GLY A 81 -2.05 29.31 -3.34
N THR A 82 -3.38 29.31 -3.42
CA THR A 82 -4.24 28.47 -2.56
C THR A 82 -4.57 27.12 -3.16
N ILE A 83 -4.57 27.02 -4.49
CA ILE A 83 -4.89 25.78 -5.24
C ILE A 83 -3.83 24.70 -5.02
N ASP A 84 -2.56 25.09 -4.78
CA ASP A 84 -1.46 24.12 -4.64
C ASP A 84 -1.60 23.22 -3.42
N ARG A 85 -2.21 23.71 -2.33
CA ARG A 85 -2.41 22.91 -1.12
C ARG A 85 -3.50 21.87 -1.31
N ASP A 86 -4.65 22.27 -1.85
CA ASP A 86 -5.76 21.34 -2.12
C ASP A 86 -5.36 20.27 -3.16
N LEU A 87 -4.57 20.66 -4.17
CA LEU A 87 -4.01 19.71 -5.14
C LEU A 87 -3.02 18.74 -4.49
N LYS A 88 -2.19 19.22 -3.57
CA LYS A 88 -1.24 18.35 -2.84
C LYS A 88 -1.99 17.38 -1.93
N ASP A 89 -2.99 17.85 -1.20
CA ASP A 89 -3.81 17.02 -0.31
C ASP A 89 -4.58 15.97 -1.13
N GLN A 90 -5.15 16.35 -2.27
CA GLN A 90 -5.76 15.40 -3.21
C GLN A 90 -4.76 14.38 -3.74
N SER A 91 -3.56 14.83 -4.15
CA SER A 91 -2.53 13.93 -4.68
C SER A 91 -2.02 12.96 -3.62
N MET A 92 -1.87 13.40 -2.38
CA MET A 92 -1.52 12.56 -1.24
C MET A 92 -2.62 11.55 -0.91
N HIS A 93 -3.89 11.94 -1.00
CA HIS A 93 -5.00 11.02 -0.83
C HIS A 93 -5.03 9.94 -1.93
N GLU A 94 -4.92 10.34 -3.20
CA GLU A 94 -4.82 9.41 -4.33
C GLU A 94 -3.58 8.49 -4.20
N PHE A 95 -2.47 9.00 -3.68
CA PHE A 95 -1.28 8.22 -3.38
C PHE A 95 -1.52 7.17 -2.28
N GLY A 96 -2.24 7.53 -1.22
CA GLY A 96 -2.62 6.59 -0.17
C GLY A 96 -3.47 5.43 -0.69
N ILE A 97 -4.41 5.71 -1.61
CA ILE A 97 -5.21 4.68 -2.28
C ILE A 97 -4.33 3.76 -3.12
N LEU A 98 -3.44 4.34 -3.92
CA LEU A 98 -2.48 3.61 -4.74
C LEU A 98 -1.61 2.66 -3.89
N ILE A 99 -1.07 3.15 -2.78
CA ILE A 99 -0.24 2.34 -1.88
C ILE A 99 -1.06 1.21 -1.25
N LYS A 100 -2.27 1.47 -0.76
CA LYS A 100 -3.15 0.41 -0.22
C LYS A 100 -3.41 -0.70 -1.23
N ALA A 101 -3.64 -0.35 -2.50
CA ALA A 101 -3.85 -1.31 -3.57
C ALA A 101 -2.61 -2.17 -3.82
N VAL A 102 -1.44 -1.53 -3.99
CA VAL A 102 -0.17 -2.21 -4.25
C VAL A 102 0.26 -3.12 -3.10
N LEU A 103 -0.12 -2.82 -1.87
CA LEU A 103 0.28 -3.59 -0.69
C LEU A 103 -0.72 -4.71 -0.32
N SER A 104 -1.84 -4.82 -1.03
CA SER A 104 -2.98 -5.65 -0.61
C SER A 104 -2.75 -7.15 -0.71
N ASP A 105 -1.91 -7.60 -1.63
CA ASP A 105 -1.60 -9.02 -1.87
C ASP A 105 -0.30 -9.48 -1.19
N GLU A 106 0.26 -8.65 -0.30
CA GLU A 106 1.51 -8.89 0.42
C GLU A 106 2.76 -9.03 -0.48
N MET A 107 2.65 -8.75 -1.79
CA MET A 107 3.68 -8.98 -2.79
C MET A 107 3.78 -7.79 -3.76
N VAL A 108 4.87 -7.03 -3.67
CA VAL A 108 5.07 -5.88 -4.56
C VAL A 108 5.99 -6.22 -5.71
N HIS A 109 5.45 -6.18 -6.93
CA HIS A 109 6.22 -6.41 -8.16
C HIS A 109 7.09 -5.19 -8.52
N PRO A 110 8.26 -5.37 -9.17
CA PRO A 110 9.09 -4.24 -9.63
C PRO A 110 8.37 -3.22 -10.53
N SER A 111 7.35 -3.62 -11.28
CA SER A 111 6.54 -2.72 -12.10
C SER A 111 5.69 -1.77 -11.26
N GLU A 112 5.12 -2.25 -10.15
CA GLU A 112 4.32 -1.43 -9.24
C GLU A 112 5.21 -0.44 -8.50
N ARG A 113 6.39 -0.86 -8.03
CA ARG A 113 7.39 0.06 -7.46
C ARG A 113 7.80 1.16 -8.43
N ARG A 114 7.96 0.82 -9.72
CA ARG A 114 8.25 1.81 -10.76
C ARG A 114 7.12 2.81 -10.89
N MET A 115 5.88 2.33 -10.93
CA MET A 115 4.72 3.22 -11.02
C MET A 115 4.59 4.14 -9.80
N VAL A 116 4.77 3.60 -8.59
CA VAL A 116 4.75 4.40 -7.35
C VAL A 116 5.79 5.52 -7.45
N ARG A 117 7.01 5.23 -7.93
CA ARG A 117 8.03 6.26 -8.16
C ARG A 117 7.62 7.29 -9.21
N GLU A 118 7.00 6.86 -10.31
CA GLU A 118 6.51 7.77 -11.35
C GLU A 118 5.39 8.68 -10.84
N PHE A 119 4.47 8.14 -10.02
CA PHE A 119 3.43 8.90 -9.35
C PHE A 119 4.06 9.92 -8.39
N MET A 120 5.03 9.50 -7.58
CA MET A 120 5.71 10.38 -6.62
C MET A 120 6.41 11.54 -7.31
N ALA A 121 7.18 11.24 -8.37
CA ALA A 121 7.87 12.25 -9.16
C ALA A 121 6.90 13.22 -9.86
N SER A 122 5.70 12.74 -10.19
CA SER A 122 4.68 13.54 -10.88
C SER A 122 3.91 14.51 -9.98
N ASN A 123 3.86 14.24 -8.67
CA ASN A 123 3.00 14.96 -7.72
C ASN A 123 3.79 15.55 -6.55
N ASP A 124 5.12 15.64 -6.69
CA ASP A 124 6.03 16.18 -5.66
C ASP A 124 5.87 15.49 -4.29
N ILE A 125 5.72 14.16 -4.32
CA ILE A 125 5.60 13.32 -3.12
C ILE A 125 6.99 12.78 -2.75
N THR A 126 7.35 12.94 -1.49
CA THR A 126 8.69 12.63 -0.98
C THR A 126 8.85 11.17 -0.57
N GLN A 127 10.08 10.71 -0.40
CA GLN A 127 10.34 9.37 0.15
C GLN A 127 9.85 9.21 1.60
N ASP A 128 9.79 10.29 2.36
CA ASP A 128 9.28 10.28 3.74
C ASP A 128 7.74 10.10 3.76
N ASP A 129 7.03 10.66 2.77
CA ASP A 129 5.60 10.43 2.58
C ASP A 129 5.32 8.96 2.26
N LEU A 130 6.10 8.36 1.35
CA LEU A 130 6.04 6.92 1.07
C LEU A 130 6.32 6.11 2.33
N HIS A 131 7.37 6.43 3.08
CA HIS A 131 7.72 5.72 4.30
C HIS A 131 6.59 5.77 5.33
N THR A 132 5.98 6.93 5.52
CA THR A 132 4.81 7.11 6.40
C THR A 132 3.68 6.18 5.99
N LEU A 133 3.31 6.17 4.71
CA LEU A 133 2.25 5.29 4.21
C LEU A 133 2.60 3.80 4.29
N LEU A 134 3.85 3.41 4.09
CA LEU A 134 4.28 2.02 4.29
C LEU A 134 4.04 1.60 5.74
N VAL A 135 4.48 2.41 6.70
CA VAL A 135 4.31 2.14 8.14
C VAL A 135 2.83 2.07 8.51
N ASP A 136 1.99 2.97 8.01
CA ASP A 136 0.55 2.98 8.26
C ASP A 136 -0.16 1.72 7.73
N ASN A 137 0.41 1.08 6.69
CA ASN A 137 -0.06 -0.19 6.14
C ASN A 137 0.71 -1.41 6.73
N GLY A 138 1.47 -1.18 7.81
CA GLY A 138 2.24 -2.20 8.52
C GLY A 138 3.38 -2.80 7.70
N TRP A 139 3.91 -2.07 6.72
CA TRP A 139 5.07 -2.45 5.93
C TRP A 139 6.31 -1.68 6.39
N THR A 140 7.45 -2.35 6.34
CA THR A 140 8.76 -1.75 6.55
C THR A 140 9.41 -1.39 5.21
N LYS A 141 10.37 -0.46 5.25
CA LYS A 141 11.18 -0.12 4.07
C LYS A 141 11.89 -1.34 3.49
N ALA A 142 12.39 -2.24 4.34
CA ALA A 142 13.09 -3.45 3.90
C ALA A 142 12.15 -4.38 3.11
N GLU A 143 10.93 -4.59 3.60
CA GLU A 143 9.91 -5.41 2.91
C GLU A 143 9.53 -4.82 1.56
N TRP A 144 9.37 -3.50 1.50
CA TRP A 144 9.13 -2.77 0.25
C TRP A 144 10.27 -2.96 -0.76
N ASP A 145 11.52 -2.81 -0.30
CA ASP A 145 12.70 -2.97 -1.14
C ASP A 145 12.83 -4.41 -1.66
N THR A 146 12.51 -5.41 -0.83
CA THR A 146 12.48 -6.82 -1.24
C THR A 146 11.26 -7.19 -2.08
N GLY A 147 10.18 -6.41 -1.98
CA GLY A 147 8.91 -6.65 -2.66
C GLY A 147 8.04 -7.74 -2.05
N ALA A 148 8.24 -8.08 -0.78
CA ALA A 148 7.49 -9.13 -0.10
C ALA A 148 7.31 -8.79 1.38
N LYS A 149 6.08 -8.94 1.88
CA LYS A 149 5.78 -8.84 3.31
C LYS A 149 6.47 -10.00 4.03
N LEU A 150 7.23 -9.71 5.08
CA LEU A 150 7.77 -10.76 5.93
C LEU A 150 6.66 -11.22 6.86
N SER A 151 6.16 -12.44 6.65
CA SER A 151 5.20 -13.02 7.58
C SER A 151 5.81 -13.08 8.99
N ALA A 152 4.99 -12.87 10.02
CA ALA A 152 5.43 -12.96 11.41
C ALA A 152 6.12 -14.31 11.72
N ASN A 153 5.68 -15.39 11.05
CA ASN A 153 6.29 -16.71 11.13
C ASN A 153 7.73 -16.72 10.57
N ALA A 154 7.96 -16.09 9.40
CA ALA A 154 9.29 -15.99 8.82
C ALA A 154 10.26 -15.18 9.69
N ILE A 155 9.75 -14.17 10.41
CA ILE A 155 10.55 -13.39 11.37
C ILE A 155 10.89 -14.24 12.60
N GLN A 156 9.93 -14.98 13.17
CA GLN A 156 10.19 -15.87 14.29
C GLN A 156 11.19 -16.98 13.94
N ASP A 157 11.09 -17.56 12.75
CA ASP A 157 12.02 -18.59 12.29
C ASP A 157 13.41 -18.03 12.08
N LYS A 158 13.54 -16.80 11.55
CA LYS A 158 14.83 -16.11 11.50
C LYS A 158 15.40 -15.91 12.91
N ILE A 159 14.61 -15.40 13.86
CA ILE A 159 15.05 -15.17 15.24
C ILE A 159 15.51 -16.46 15.92
N ARG A 160 14.76 -17.57 15.77
CA ARG A 160 15.15 -18.89 16.29
C ARG A 160 16.48 -19.38 15.69
N ASN A 161 16.77 -19.02 14.44
CA ASN A 161 17.98 -19.42 13.73
C ASN A 161 19.17 -18.44 13.90
N ILE A 162 19.00 -17.29 14.56
CA ILE A 162 20.10 -16.35 14.83
C ILE A 162 21.29 -17.04 15.54
N PRO A 163 21.10 -17.87 16.60
CA PRO A 163 22.22 -18.50 17.28
C PRO A 163 23.01 -19.51 16.43
N SER A 164 22.38 -20.16 15.45
CA SER A 164 23.08 -21.08 14.53
C SER A 164 23.84 -20.31 13.45
N MET A 165 23.25 -19.23 12.92
CA MET A 165 23.92 -18.34 11.96
C MET A 165 25.14 -17.63 12.55
N LEU A 166 25.04 -17.09 13.76
CA LEU A 166 26.15 -16.41 14.42
C LEU A 166 27.32 -17.37 14.71
N ARG A 167 27.02 -18.62 15.09
CA ARG A 167 28.03 -19.68 15.26
C ARG A 167 28.69 -20.05 13.95
N ALA A 168 27.93 -20.22 12.86
CA ALA A 168 28.47 -20.52 11.54
C ALA A 168 29.37 -19.40 10.99
N ALA A 169 29.07 -18.14 11.32
CA ALA A 169 29.87 -16.99 10.95
C ALA A 169 31.05 -16.69 11.90
N ASN A 170 31.25 -17.51 12.95
CA ASN A 170 32.26 -17.32 13.99
C ASN A 170 32.17 -15.94 14.70
N ILE A 171 30.95 -15.40 14.83
CA ILE A 171 30.68 -14.13 15.50
C ILE A 171 30.35 -14.42 16.97
N ARG A 172 31.22 -13.98 17.89
CA ARG A 172 30.95 -14.09 19.34
C ARG A 172 29.79 -13.19 19.73
N SER A 173 28.75 -13.80 20.28
CA SER A 173 27.57 -13.11 20.84
C SER A 173 27.30 -13.60 22.25
N ARG A 174 26.78 -12.72 23.11
CA ARG A 174 26.31 -13.09 24.46
C ARG A 174 25.24 -14.20 24.45
N ILE A 175 24.53 -14.36 23.33
CA ILE A 175 23.48 -15.38 23.15
C ILE A 175 24.09 -16.75 22.80
N THR A 176 25.33 -16.80 22.29
CA THR A 176 26.02 -18.04 21.91
C THR A 176 27.03 -18.50 22.96
N ASP A 177 27.29 -17.68 23.99
CA ASP A 177 28.31 -17.88 25.03
C ASP A 177 27.81 -18.64 26.28
N ASP A 178 26.78 -19.48 26.15
CA ASP A 178 26.43 -20.48 27.16
C ASP A 178 27.40 -21.67 27.08
N GLY A 179 28.66 -21.42 27.45
CA GLY A 179 29.64 -22.46 27.68
C GLY A 179 29.35 -23.18 29.01
N PRO A 180 29.37 -24.52 29.07
CA PRO A 180 29.26 -25.26 30.33
C PRO A 180 30.58 -25.09 31.11
N GLY A 181 30.68 -24.02 31.91
CA GLY A 181 31.96 -23.61 32.50
C GLY A 181 31.92 -23.01 33.90
N SER A 182 30.78 -22.99 34.60
CA SER A 182 30.73 -22.55 36.00
C SER A 182 30.62 -23.74 36.97
N GLN A 183 31.59 -24.64 36.94
CA GLN A 183 31.85 -25.52 38.08
C GLN A 183 32.86 -24.83 39.01
N GLY A 184 32.45 -24.66 40.27
CA GLY A 184 33.35 -24.74 41.41
C GLY A 184 33.98 -23.44 41.89
N VAL A 185 33.32 -22.77 42.84
CA VAL A 185 34.03 -22.20 43.99
C VAL A 185 33.27 -22.63 45.25
N SER A 186 33.59 -23.82 45.74
CA SER A 186 33.27 -24.24 47.10
C SER A 186 34.21 -23.50 48.04
N ARG A 187 33.69 -22.51 48.78
CA ARG A 187 34.43 -21.84 49.86
C ARG A 187 34.36 -22.72 51.10
N LYS A 188 35.53 -23.16 51.55
CA LYS A 188 35.77 -23.60 52.93
C LYS A 188 35.72 -22.41 53.88
#